data_AF-A0A3P5ZS36-F1
#
_entry.id   AF-A0A3P5ZS36-F1
#
_cell.length_a   1.000
_cell.length_b   1.000
_cell.length_c   1.000
_cell.angle_alpha   90.00
_cell.angle_beta   90.00
_cell.angle_gamma   90.00
#
_symmetry.space_group_name_H-M   'P 1'
#
loop_
_entity.id
_entity.type
_entity.pdbx_description
1 polymer ?
#
loop_
_entity_poly.entity_id
_entity_poly.type
_entity_poly.pdbx_seq_one_letter_code
_entity_poly.pdbx_strand_id
1 'polypeptide(L)' 'LVREYSDTVPVDLLITIFSLVPAKSIARFRCVSKFWAFIFRRHDFTELFLTKSCTRPLLLFTLEADGKLFFYST' A
#
# COMPACT_ATOMS: atom_id res chain seq x y z
N LEU A 1 -2.53 38.74 -2.24
CA LEU A 1 -3.40 37.55 -2.06
C LEU A 1 -2.50 36.35 -1.89
N VAL A 2 -2.16 36.04 -0.64
CA VAL A 2 -1.36 34.86 -0.29
C VAL A 2 -2.21 33.65 -0.66
N ARG A 3 -1.82 32.92 -1.71
CA ARG A 3 -2.36 31.58 -1.96
C ARG A 3 -1.88 30.74 -0.78
N GLU A 4 -2.75 30.56 0.21
CA GLU A 4 -2.62 29.49 1.19
C GLU A 4 -2.39 28.20 0.39
N TYR A 5 -1.21 27.60 0.56
CA TYR A 5 -0.87 26.35 -0.09
C TYR A 5 -1.82 25.29 0.45
N SER A 6 -2.88 25.03 -0.31
CA SER A 6 -3.73 23.84 -0.33
C SER A 6 -3.55 22.89 0.86
N ASP A 7 -4.63 22.66 1.60
CA ASP A 7 -4.85 21.59 2.58
C ASP A 7 -4.44 20.20 2.04
N THR A 8 -3.14 19.97 1.92
CA THR A 8 -2.56 18.78 1.36
C THR A 8 -2.17 17.90 2.53
N VAL A 9 -2.80 16.74 2.61
CA VAL A 9 -2.54 15.76 3.65
C VAL A 9 -1.03 15.48 3.69
N PRO A 10 -0.37 15.60 4.87
CA PRO A 10 1.06 15.35 4.99
C PRO A 10 1.45 13.98 4.45
N VAL A 11 2.59 13.90 3.76
CA VAL A 11 3.01 12.65 3.10
C VAL A 11 3.19 11.50 4.09
N ASP A 12 3.68 11.81 5.29
CA ASP A 12 3.91 10.81 6.34
C ASP A 12 2.59 10.20 6.84
N LEU A 13 1.52 11.01 6.87
CA LEU A 13 0.18 10.54 7.21
C LEU A 13 -0.37 9.64 6.09
N LEU A 14 -0.17 10.02 4.83
CA LEU A 14 -0.53 9.18 3.68
C LEU A 14 0.21 7.84 3.69
N ILE A 15 1.51 7.84 3.97
CA ILE A 15 2.32 6.62 4.13
C ILE A 15 1.71 5.73 5.23
N THR A 16 1.35 6.33 6.37
CA THR A 16 0.72 5.61 7.48
C THR A 16 -0.62 4.99 7.07
N ILE A 17 -1.51 5.74 6.40
CA ILE A 17 -2.81 5.25 5.93
C ILE A 17 -2.61 4.13 4.90
N PHE A 18 -1.77 4.35 3.90
CA PHE A 18 -1.54 3.37 2.84
C PHE A 18 -0.82 2.11 3.36
N SER A 19 -0.04 2.21 4.44
CA SER A 19 0.56 1.03 5.08
C SER A 19 -0.46 0.10 5.77
N LEU A 20 -1.71 0.54 5.93
CA LEU A 20 -2.78 -0.24 6.56
C LEU A 20 -3.68 -0.96 5.56
N VAL A 21 -3.61 -0.62 4.26
CA VAL A 21 -4.46 -1.23 3.24
C VAL A 21 -3.77 -2.42 2.56
N PRO A 22 -4.51 -3.41 2.04
CA PRO A 22 -3.91 -4.56 1.38
C PRO A 22 -3.09 -4.19 0.13
N ALA A 23 -2.04 -4.97 -0.16
CA ALA A 23 -1.16 -4.76 -1.31
C ALA A 23 -1.92 -4.68 -2.65
N LYS A 24 -2.99 -5.46 -2.80
CA LYS A 24 -3.87 -5.45 -3.99
C LYS A 24 -4.52 -4.08 -4.23
N SER A 25 -4.90 -3.38 -3.17
CA SER A 25 -5.47 -2.03 -3.26
C SER A 25 -4.41 -1.01 -3.62
N ILE A 26 -3.21 -1.09 -3.02
CA ILE A 26 -2.06 -0.24 -3.36
C ILE A 26 -1.71 -0.34 -4.84
N ALA A 27 -1.68 -1.55 -5.39
CA ALA A 27 -1.40 -1.78 -6.80
C ALA A 27 -2.38 -1.04 -7.73
N ARG A 28 -3.67 -0.94 -7.35
CA ARG A 28 -4.69 -0.17 -8.08
C ARG A 28 -4.51 1.34 -7.89
N PHE A 29 -4.27 1.78 -6.66
CA PHE A 29 -4.09 3.20 -6.32
C PHE A 29 -2.90 3.83 -7.06
N ARG A 30 -1.87 3.04 -7.36
CA ARG A 30 -0.72 3.48 -8.15
C ARG A 30 -1.12 4.05 -9.52
N CYS A 31 -2.23 3.61 -10.10
CA CYS A 31 -2.72 4.08 -11.40
C CYS A 31 -3.63 5.31 -11.31
N VAL A 32 -4.07 5.69 -10.10
CA VAL A 32 -5.05 6.78 -9.89
C VAL A 32 -4.39 8.15 -9.87
N SER A 33 -3.16 8.25 -9.35
CA SER A 33 -2.45 9.51 -9.22
C SER A 33 -0.94 9.34 -9.36
N LYS A 34 -0.29 10.25 -10.08
CA LYS A 34 1.18 10.33 -10.16
C LYS A 34 1.81 10.54 -8.79
N PHE A 35 1.15 11.32 -7.92
CA PHE A 35 1.62 11.59 -6.56
C PHE A 35 1.59 10.32 -5.70
N TRP A 36 0.52 9.53 -5.79
CA TRP A 36 0.44 8.25 -5.06
C TRP A 36 1.43 7.24 -5.61
N ALA A 37 1.60 7.17 -6.94
CA ALA A 37 2.62 6.35 -7.56
C ALA A 37 4.04 6.69 -7.08
N PHE A 38 4.32 7.97 -6.85
CA PHE A 38 5.57 8.42 -6.24
C PHE A 38 5.70 7.95 -4.79
N ILE A 39 4.65 8.13 -3.96
CA ILE A 39 4.66 7.67 -2.56
C ILE A 39 4.94 6.16 -2.46
N PHE A 40 4.26 5.33 -3.27
CA PHE A 40 4.42 3.88 -3.23
C PHE A 40 5.79 3.38 -3.69
N ARG A 41 6.60 4.23 -4.33
CA ARG A 41 7.98 3.91 -4.73
C ARG A 41 9.01 4.38 -3.71
N ARG A 42 8.63 5.13 -2.68
CA ARG A 42 9.58 5.58 -1.66
C ARG A 42 9.99 4.40 -0.76
N HIS A 43 11.26 4.39 -0.40
CA HIS A 43 11.85 3.34 0.44
C HIS A 43 11.17 3.22 1.81
N ASP A 44 10.91 4.35 2.45
CA ASP A 44 10.25 4.43 3.76
C ASP A 44 8.82 3.85 3.74
N PHE A 45 8.07 4.07 2.67
CA PHE A 45 6.78 3.41 2.48
C PHE A 45 6.94 1.89 2.38
N THR A 46 7.86 1.41 1.53
CA THR A 46 8.08 -0.03 1.33
C THR A 46 8.54 -0.71 2.62
N GLU A 47 9.48 -0.12 3.35
CA GLU A 47 9.97 -0.63 4.62
C GLU A 47 8.84 -0.70 5.65
N LEU A 48 8.11 0.40 5.87
CA LEU A 48 7.00 0.43 6.83
C LEU A 48 5.89 -0.56 6.47
N PHE A 49 5.54 -0.66 5.19
CA PHE A 49 4.55 -1.59 4.68
C PHE A 49 4.95 -3.04 4.96
N LEU A 50 6.21 -3.40 4.66
CA LEU A 50 6.73 -4.74 4.91
C LEU A 50 6.84 -5.05 6.40
N THR A 51 7.36 -4.13 7.23
CA THR A 51 7.43 -4.32 8.69
C THR A 51 6.04 -4.55 9.29
N LYS A 52 5.05 -3.76 8.88
CA LYS A 52 3.66 -3.95 9.34
C LYS A 52 3.03 -5.24 8.81
N SER A 53 3.37 -5.64 7.59
CA SER A 53 2.90 -6.91 7.04
C SER A 53 3.52 -8.11 7.76
N CYS A 54 4.83 -8.08 8.05
CA CYS A 54 5.56 -9.15 8.72
C CYS A 54 5.19 -9.32 10.19
N THR A 55 4.80 -8.23 10.86
CA THR A 55 4.36 -8.27 12.27
C THR A 55 2.89 -8.68 12.41
N ARG A 56 2.11 -8.62 11.34
CA ARG A 56 0.77 -9.23 11.30
C ARG A 56 0.94 -10.73 11.01
N PRO A 57 0.13 -11.61 11.60
CA PRO A 57 0.09 -13.00 11.19
C PRO A 57 -0.35 -13.06 9.72
N LEU A 58 0.64 -13.12 8.81
CA LEU A 58 0.45 -13.29 7.38
C LEU A 58 -0.15 -14.67 7.18
N LEU A 59 -1.46 -14.67 6.98
CA LEU A 59 -2.17 -15.89 6.61
C LEU A 59 -1.93 -16.11 5.11
N LEU A 60 -0.87 -16.85 4.81
CA LEU A 60 -0.64 -17.38 3.48
C LEU A 60 -1.49 -18.64 3.32
N PHE A 61 -2.53 -18.56 2.48
CA PHE A 61 -3.31 -19.73 2.10
C PHE A 61 -3.05 -20.06 0.63
N THR A 62 -2.88 -21.34 0.38
CA THR A 62 -2.77 -21.89 -0.96
C THR A 62 -4.07 -22.62 -1.28
N LEU A 63 -4.70 -22.28 -2.40
CA LEU A 63 -5.95 -22.88 -2.85
C LEU A 63 -5.72 -23.55 -4.20
N GLU A 64 -6.01 -24.85 -4.29
CA GLU A 64 -5.97 -25.59 -5.54
C GLU A 64 -7.39 -25.68 -6.13
N ALA A 65 -7.57 -25.21 -7.35
CA ALA A 65 -8.83 -25.34 -8.09
C ALA A 65 -8.52 -25.54 -9.58
N ASP A 66 -9.18 -26.52 -10.21
CA ASP A 66 -9.03 -26.86 -11.63
C ASP A 66 -7.56 -27.12 -12.07
N GLY A 67 -6.76 -27.74 -11.19
CA GLY A 67 -5.33 -27.97 -11.42
C GLY A 67 -4.48 -26.68 -11.40
N LYS A 68 -5.04 -25.56 -10.95
CA LYS A 68 -4.33 -24.30 -10.74
C LYS A 68 -4.14 -24.02 -9.25
N LEU A 69 -2.96 -23.52 -8.93
CA LEU A 69 -2.59 -23.13 -7.58
C LEU A 69 -2.73 -21.61 -7.42
N PHE A 70 -3.54 -21.19 -6.45
CA PHE A 70 -3.77 -19.79 -6.10
C PHE A 70 -3.13 -19.47 -4.76
N PHE A 71 -2.34 -18.39 -4.70
CA PHE A 71 -1.74 -17.89 -3.47
C PHE A 71 -2.51 -16.68 -2.98
N TYR A 72 -2.98 -16.75 -1.74
CA TYR A 72 -3.63 -15.65 -1.05
C TYR A 72 -2.84 -15.30 0.20
N SER A 73 -2.70 -14.00 0.43
CA SER A 73 -2.06 -13.44 1.61
C SER A 73 -3.00 -12.38 2.16
N THR A 74 -3.36 -12.51 3.45
CA THR A 74 -4.17 -11.53 4.21
C THR A 74 -3.32 -10.90 5.30
#